data_AF-A0A352F3F3-F1
#
_entry.id   AF-A0A352F3F3-F1
#
_cell.length_a   1.000
_cell.length_b   1.000
_cell.length_c   1.000
_cell.angle_alpha   90.00
_cell.angle_beta   90.00
_cell.angle_gamma   90.00
#
_symmetry.space_group_name_H-M   'P 1'
#
loop_
_entity.id
_entity.type
_entity.pdbx_description
1 polymer ?
#
loop_
_entity_poly.entity_id
_entity_poly.type
_entity_poly.pdbx_seq_one_letter_code
_entity_poly.pdbx_strand_id
1 'polypeptide(L)'
;MPVNRMSEFSANKDYYDILGAHESDSRRELERQYKRLAARRHPDKGGSEEEMKSLNEAYRVLRNEETRRMYDAERVARPAKFVPVSSPTASDVGVLGHGLSALLCLLVGLFLLFLVRLQWIWFLWPLAILAVFVILFGVVMARSAMRSMNRSLSKSNPLRRHTRLQEAMFWIVVAGGGYGLYLLLTSV
;
A
#
# COMPACT_ATOMS: atom_id res chain seq x y z
N MET A 1 18.50 -21.21 -65.54
CA MET A 1 17.04 -21.03 -65.32
C MET A 1 16.87 -19.90 -64.32
N PRO A 2 16.38 -18.70 -64.68
CA PRO A 2 16.10 -17.67 -63.69
C PRO A 2 14.86 -18.09 -62.90
N VAL A 3 15.02 -18.36 -61.61
CA VAL A 3 13.89 -18.61 -60.71
C VAL A 3 13.15 -17.28 -60.59
N ASN A 4 11.96 -17.19 -61.19
CA ASN A 4 11.09 -16.02 -61.15
C ASN A 4 10.59 -15.81 -59.71
N ARG A 5 11.38 -15.13 -58.88
CA ARG A 5 11.15 -14.90 -57.44
C ARG A 5 10.30 -13.65 -57.23
N MET A 6 9.10 -13.60 -57.82
CA MET A 6 8.15 -12.52 -57.57
C MET A 6 7.23 -12.91 -56.40
N SER A 7 7.50 -12.33 -55.22
CA SER A 7 6.54 -12.03 -54.14
C SER A 7 5.65 -13.18 -53.63
N GLU A 8 6.21 -14.23 -53.01
CA GLU A 8 5.41 -15.12 -52.14
C GLU A 8 4.99 -14.45 -50.82
N PHE A 9 5.69 -13.39 -50.42
CA PHE A 9 5.45 -12.69 -49.17
C PHE A 9 4.65 -11.41 -49.40
N SER A 10 3.57 -11.23 -48.62
CA SER A 10 2.69 -10.08 -48.76
C SER A 10 3.42 -8.80 -48.34
N ALA A 11 3.63 -7.90 -49.30
CA ALA A 11 4.50 -6.75 -49.11
C ALA A 11 4.00 -5.69 -48.11
N ASN A 12 2.75 -5.80 -47.67
CA ASN A 12 2.15 -4.84 -46.73
C ASN A 12 1.82 -5.44 -45.35
N LYS A 13 2.19 -6.70 -45.11
CA LYS A 13 1.85 -7.43 -43.87
C LYS A 13 3.11 -7.81 -43.10
N ASP A 14 3.18 -7.41 -41.83
CA ASP A 14 4.18 -7.92 -40.89
C ASP A 14 3.65 -9.20 -40.23
N TYR A 15 4.26 -10.34 -40.56
CA TYR A 15 3.80 -11.65 -40.08
C TYR A 15 4.05 -11.84 -38.58
N TYR A 16 5.10 -11.22 -38.03
CA TYR A 16 5.37 -11.20 -36.59
C TYR A 16 4.27 -10.46 -35.82
N ASP A 17 3.84 -9.31 -36.33
CA ASP A 17 2.76 -8.51 -35.72
C ASP A 17 1.40 -9.23 -35.80
N ILE A 18 1.11 -9.89 -36.93
CA ILE A 18 -0.15 -10.65 -37.11
C ILE A 18 -0.27 -11.81 -36.11
N LEU A 19 0.85 -12.46 -35.81
CA LEU A 19 0.95 -13.57 -34.86
C LEU A 19 1.15 -13.09 -33.41
N GLY A 20 1.56 -11.83 -33.21
CA GLY A 20 1.97 -11.29 -31.92
C GLY A 20 3.25 -11.92 -31.37
N ALA A 21 4.13 -12.37 -32.27
CA ALA A 21 5.34 -13.11 -31.95
C ALA A 21 6.59 -12.25 -32.12
N HIS A 22 7.64 -12.57 -31.37
CA HIS A 22 8.93 -11.90 -31.49
C HIS A 22 9.88 -12.65 -32.44
N GLU A 23 10.86 -11.94 -33.01
CA GLU A 23 11.91 -12.51 -33.86
C GLU A 23 12.77 -13.57 -33.16
N SER A 24 12.74 -13.61 -31.83
CA SER A 24 13.43 -14.61 -31.01
C SER A 24 12.57 -15.82 -30.65
N ASP A 25 11.28 -15.82 -31.02
CA ASP A 25 10.34 -16.85 -30.57
C ASP A 25 10.63 -18.19 -31.25
N SER A 26 10.64 -19.26 -30.44
CA SER A 26 10.84 -20.63 -30.90
C SER A 26 9.61 -21.15 -31.66
N ARG A 27 9.78 -22.17 -32.50
CA ARG A 27 8.64 -22.79 -33.24
C ARG A 27 7.49 -23.23 -32.34
N ARG A 28 7.80 -23.73 -31.13
CA ARG A 28 6.80 -24.11 -30.12
C ARG A 28 6.02 -22.90 -29.60
N GLU A 29 6.67 -21.75 -29.48
CA GLU A 29 6.00 -20.51 -29.06
C GLU A 29 5.08 -19.98 -30.17
N LEU A 30 5.56 -19.98 -31.41
CA LEU A 30 4.78 -19.60 -32.59
C LEU A 30 3.50 -20.46 -32.72
N GLU A 31 3.62 -21.77 -32.52
CA GLU A 31 2.47 -22.68 -32.55
C GLU A 31 1.47 -22.41 -31.42
N ARG A 32 1.96 -22.14 -30.19
CA ARG A 32 1.10 -21.79 -29.05
C ARG A 32 0.33 -20.49 -29.31
N GLN A 33 1.02 -19.46 -29.81
CA GLN A 33 0.40 -18.18 -30.12
C GLN A 33 -0.60 -18.29 -31.26
N TYR A 34 -0.27 -19.04 -32.32
CA TYR A 34 -1.19 -19.36 -33.41
C TYR A 34 -2.48 -19.99 -32.90
N LYS A 35 -2.40 -21.06 -32.09
CA LYS A 35 -3.59 -21.75 -31.54
C LYS A 35 -4.45 -20.82 -30.70
N ARG A 36 -3.83 -19.96 -29.88
CA ARG A 36 -4.52 -18.99 -29.04
C ARG A 36 -5.25 -17.93 -29.87
N LEU A 37 -4.63 -17.42 -30.93
CA LEU A 37 -5.21 -16.42 -31.82
C LEU A 37 -6.28 -17.01 -32.73
N ALA A 38 -6.06 -18.21 -33.28
CA ALA A 38 -7.02 -18.92 -34.11
C ALA A 38 -8.32 -19.22 -33.35
N ALA A 39 -8.23 -19.59 -32.07
CA ALA A 39 -9.40 -19.78 -31.22
C ALA A 39 -10.19 -18.50 -30.94
N ARG A 40 -9.56 -17.32 -31.05
CA ARG A 40 -10.18 -16.00 -30.86
C ARG A 40 -10.73 -15.42 -32.17
N ARG A 41 -10.02 -15.60 -33.28
CA ARG A 41 -10.37 -15.08 -34.62
C ARG A 41 -11.20 -16.07 -35.45
N HIS A 42 -11.73 -17.13 -34.84
CA HIS A 42 -12.55 -18.12 -35.54
C HIS A 42 -13.86 -17.48 -36.06
N PRO A 43 -14.28 -17.74 -37.31
CA PRO A 43 -15.51 -17.16 -37.88
C PRO A 43 -16.76 -17.48 -37.03
N ASP A 44 -16.85 -18.70 -36.49
CA ASP A 44 -17.97 -19.10 -35.61
C ASP A 44 -18.03 -18.33 -34.28
N LYS A 45 -16.97 -17.61 -33.88
CA LYS A 45 -16.92 -16.81 -32.65
C LYS A 45 -16.92 -15.30 -32.90
N GLY A 46 -17.25 -14.88 -34.13
CA GLY A 46 -17.32 -13.47 -34.53
C GLY A 46 -16.02 -12.88 -35.07
N GLY A 47 -15.02 -13.70 -35.42
CA GLY A 47 -13.84 -13.25 -36.17
C GLY A 47 -14.09 -13.15 -37.67
N SER A 48 -13.23 -12.44 -38.41
CA SER A 48 -13.35 -12.35 -39.87
C SER A 48 -12.53 -13.43 -40.59
N GLU A 49 -13.04 -13.91 -41.72
CA GLU A 49 -12.33 -14.90 -42.56
C GLU A 49 -11.00 -14.34 -43.10
N GLU A 50 -10.94 -13.02 -43.32
CA GLU A 50 -9.73 -12.32 -43.76
C GLU A 50 -8.62 -12.28 -42.69
N GLU A 51 -9.01 -12.11 -41.42
CA GLU A 51 -8.10 -12.15 -40.29
C GLU A 51 -7.54 -13.56 -40.05
N MET A 52 -8.40 -14.57 -40.16
CA MET A 52 -8.01 -15.98 -40.06
C MET A 52 -7.07 -16.37 -41.21
N LYS A 53 -7.36 -15.92 -42.43
CA LYS A 53 -6.50 -16.15 -43.61
C LYS A 53 -5.12 -15.52 -43.44
N SER A 54 -5.06 -14.28 -42.93
CA SER A 54 -3.80 -13.59 -42.66
C SER A 54 -3.00 -14.26 -41.53
N LEU A 55 -3.68 -14.76 -40.49
CA LEU A 55 -3.05 -15.52 -39.40
C LEU A 55 -2.44 -16.85 -39.88
N ASN A 56 -3.18 -17.58 -40.73
CA ASN A 56 -2.72 -18.83 -41.32
C ASN A 56 -1.50 -18.62 -42.24
N GLU A 57 -1.53 -17.54 -43.03
CA GLU A 57 -0.42 -17.13 -43.89
C GLU A 57 0.84 -16.79 -43.07
N ALA A 58 0.68 -16.00 -42.01
CA ALA A 58 1.77 -15.63 -41.10
C ALA A 58 2.40 -16.86 -40.45
N TYR A 59 1.58 -17.77 -39.90
CA TYR A 59 2.09 -18.99 -39.28
C TYR A 59 2.79 -19.90 -40.30
N ARG A 60 2.28 -20.02 -41.52
CA ARG A 60 2.90 -20.83 -42.59
C ARG A 60 4.32 -20.34 -42.91
N VAL A 61 4.52 -19.03 -42.99
CA VAL A 61 5.83 -18.42 -43.30
C VAL A 61 6.80 -18.54 -42.11
N LEU A 62 6.33 -18.29 -40.88
CA LEU A 62 7.19 -18.25 -39.70
C LEU A 62 7.51 -19.64 -39.11
N ARG A 63 6.70 -20.66 -39.40
CA ARG A 63 6.86 -22.02 -38.85
C ARG A 63 8.12 -22.74 -39.36
N ASN A 64 8.52 -22.51 -40.61
CA ASN A 64 9.70 -23.14 -41.20
C ASN A 64 10.89 -22.16 -41.14
N GLU A 65 12.04 -22.64 -40.69
CA GLU A 65 13.24 -21.81 -40.56
C GLU A 65 13.75 -21.29 -41.90
N GLU A 66 13.62 -22.05 -42.97
CA GLU A 66 14.05 -21.63 -44.30
C GLU A 66 13.20 -20.44 -44.80
N THR A 67 11.87 -20.56 -44.72
CA THR A 67 10.95 -19.50 -45.14
C THR A 67 11.00 -18.29 -44.21
N ARG A 68 11.25 -18.49 -42.91
CA ARG A 68 11.46 -17.42 -41.94
C ARG A 68 12.72 -16.63 -42.26
N ARG A 69 13.84 -17.30 -42.55
CA ARG A 69 15.09 -16.63 -42.96
C ARG A 69 14.93 -15.83 -44.24
N MET A 70 14.20 -16.36 -45.22
CA MET A 70 13.92 -15.64 -46.47
C MET A 70 13.06 -14.39 -46.21
N TYR A 71 12.04 -14.51 -45.36
CA TYR A 71 11.20 -13.39 -44.95
C TYR A 71 11.98 -12.33 -44.17
N ASP A 72 12.82 -12.74 -43.20
CA ASP A 72 13.65 -11.84 -42.42
C ASP A 72 14.65 -11.08 -43.32
N ALA A 73 15.24 -11.75 -44.31
CA ALA A 73 16.15 -11.12 -45.28
C ALA A 73 15.44 -10.05 -46.14
N GLU A 74 14.19 -10.26 -46.53
CA GLU A 74 13.39 -9.27 -47.28
C GLU A 74 12.90 -8.13 -46.36
N ARG A 75 12.61 -8.43 -45.09
CA ARG A 75 12.14 -7.46 -44.09
C ARG A 75 13.21 -6.45 -43.69
N VAL A 76 14.48 -6.86 -43.60
CA VAL A 76 15.61 -5.95 -43.30
C VAL A 76 15.82 -4.89 -44.39
N ALA A 77 15.43 -5.17 -45.64
CA ALA A 77 15.48 -4.20 -46.74
C ALA A 77 14.32 -3.18 -46.72
N ARG A 78 13.32 -3.35 -45.84
CA ARG A 78 12.24 -2.37 -45.65
C ARG A 78 12.64 -1.29 -44.65
N PRO A 79 12.36 0.00 -44.92
CA PRO A 79 12.39 1.00 -43.87
C PRO A 79 11.35 0.62 -42.81
N ALA A 80 11.79 0.45 -41.56
CA ALA A 80 10.91 0.10 -40.45
C ALA A 80 9.73 1.07 -40.38
N LYS A 81 8.50 0.56 -40.44
CA LYS A 81 7.31 1.37 -40.11
C LYS A 81 7.49 1.83 -38.66
N PHE A 82 7.47 3.14 -38.44
CA PHE A 82 7.43 3.72 -37.10
C PHE A 82 6.14 3.24 -36.43
N VAL A 83 6.25 2.23 -35.56
CA VAL A 83 5.16 1.85 -34.67
C VAL A 83 5.33 2.73 -33.43
N PRO A 84 4.45 3.71 -33.18
CA PRO A 84 4.55 4.49 -31.95
C PRO A 84 4.46 3.52 -30.78
N VAL A 85 5.43 3.61 -29.86
CA VAL A 85 5.34 2.92 -28.57
C VAL A 85 4.09 3.46 -27.88
N SER A 86 3.00 2.70 -27.91
CA SER A 86 1.84 2.97 -27.08
C SER A 86 2.21 2.56 -25.65
N SER A 87 2.85 3.49 -24.94
CA SER A 87 2.93 3.48 -23.49
C SER A 87 1.51 3.26 -22.97
N PRO A 88 1.28 2.35 -21.99
CA PRO A 88 -0.04 2.17 -21.39
C PRO A 88 -0.59 3.55 -21.03
N THR A 89 -1.65 3.93 -21.73
CA THR A 89 -2.25 5.25 -21.57
C THR A 89 -3.02 5.27 -20.26
N ALA A 90 -3.23 6.45 -19.67
CA ALA A 90 -4.01 6.59 -18.44
C ALA A 90 -5.46 6.02 -18.55
N SER A 91 -5.94 5.71 -19.75
CA SER A 91 -7.20 5.00 -20.00
C SER A 91 -7.11 3.46 -19.90
N ASP A 92 -5.91 2.88 -19.95
CA ASP A 92 -5.70 1.42 -19.88
C ASP A 92 -5.70 0.90 -18.43
N VAL A 93 -5.51 1.80 -17.46
CA VAL A 93 -5.80 1.53 -16.05
C VAL A 93 -7.32 1.53 -15.91
N GLY A 94 -7.94 0.38 -16.16
CA GLY A 94 -9.38 0.21 -16.04
C GLY A 94 -9.90 0.62 -14.65
N VAL A 95 -11.22 0.74 -14.52
CA VAL A 95 -11.93 1.14 -13.28
C VAL A 95 -11.39 0.46 -12.01
N LEU A 96 -10.92 -0.79 -12.13
CA LEU A 96 -10.24 -1.55 -11.08
C LEU A 96 -8.97 -0.88 -10.52
N GLY A 97 -8.15 -0.26 -11.36
CA GLY A 97 -6.91 0.42 -10.96
C GLY A 97 -7.16 1.68 -10.15
N HIS A 98 -8.14 2.50 -10.55
CA HIS A 98 -8.57 3.67 -9.78
C HIS A 98 -9.23 3.27 -8.46
N GLY A 99 -10.00 2.18 -8.45
CA GLY A 99 -10.56 1.63 -7.21
C GLY A 99 -9.47 1.18 -6.23
N LEU A 100 -8.42 0.51 -6.73
CA LEU A 100 -7.31 0.06 -5.89
C LEU A 100 -6.50 1.23 -5.32
N SER A 101 -6.27 2.28 -6.12
CA SER A 101 -5.51 3.46 -5.65
C SER A 101 -6.31 4.26 -4.60
N ALA A 102 -7.62 4.41 -4.80
CA ALA A 102 -8.49 5.04 -3.83
C ALA A 102 -8.53 4.26 -2.51
N LEU A 103 -8.64 2.93 -2.58
CA LEU A 103 -8.59 2.05 -1.41
C LEU A 103 -7.26 2.17 -0.68
N LEU A 104 -6.13 2.16 -1.40
CA LEU A 104 -4.81 2.29 -0.81
C LEU A 104 -4.62 3.66 -0.14
N CYS A 105 -5.10 4.73 -0.76
CA CYS A 105 -5.07 6.08 -0.19
C CYS A 105 -5.89 6.17 1.10
N LEU A 106 -7.09 5.58 1.13
CA LEU A 106 -7.93 5.52 2.32
C LEU A 106 -7.28 4.68 3.42
N LEU A 107 -6.70 3.52 3.10
CA LEU A 107 -6.01 2.66 4.08
C LEU A 107 -4.82 3.38 4.71
N VAL A 108 -3.99 4.04 3.89
CA VAL A 108 -2.84 4.81 4.39
C VAL A 108 -3.31 5.99 5.23
N GLY A 109 -4.34 6.73 4.80
CA GLY A 109 -4.93 7.83 5.56
C GLY A 109 -5.47 7.38 6.93
N LEU A 110 -6.24 6.29 6.96
CA LEU A 110 -6.75 5.71 8.21
C LEU A 110 -5.63 5.22 9.12
N PHE A 111 -4.57 4.63 8.57
CA PHE A 111 -3.41 4.20 9.32
C PHE A 111 -2.65 5.39 9.93
N LEU A 112 -2.45 6.47 9.18
CA LEU A 112 -1.84 7.70 9.71
C LEU A 112 -2.69 8.31 10.83
N LEU A 113 -4.02 8.38 10.67
CA LEU A 113 -4.93 8.83 11.71
C LEU A 113 -4.89 7.92 12.95
N PHE A 114 -4.77 6.60 12.75
CA PHE A 114 -4.57 5.64 13.82
C PHE A 114 -3.27 5.88 14.57
N LEU A 115 -2.15 6.14 13.87
CA LEU A 115 -0.87 6.48 14.50
C LEU A 115 -0.95 7.78 15.31
N VAL A 116 -1.63 8.82 14.81
CA VAL A 116 -1.86 10.06 15.56
C VAL A 116 -2.67 9.80 16.84
N ARG A 117 -3.69 8.93 16.77
CA ARG A 117 -4.44 8.49 17.94
C ARG A 117 -3.58 7.67 18.91
N LEU A 118 -2.68 6.83 18.41
CA LEU A 118 -1.79 6.01 19.23
C LEU A 118 -0.75 6.88 19.96
N GLN A 119 -0.23 7.91 19.30
CA GLN A 119 0.73 8.86 19.87
C GLN A 119 0.16 9.58 21.10
N TRP A 120 -1.13 9.91 21.10
CA TRP A 120 -1.81 10.55 22.23
C TRP A 120 -1.77 9.68 23.49
N ILE A 121 -1.94 8.37 23.35
CA ILE A 121 -1.91 7.43 24.49
C ILE A 121 -0.49 7.33 25.05
N TRP A 122 0.50 7.19 24.17
CA TRP A 122 1.89 7.01 24.58
C TRP A 122 2.51 8.25 25.21
N PHE A 123 2.12 9.46 24.80
CA PHE A 123 2.72 10.69 25.31
C PHE A 123 2.03 11.25 26.57
N LEU A 124 0.71 11.11 26.72
CA LEU A 124 0.02 11.63 27.90
C LEU A 124 0.17 10.75 29.15
N TRP A 125 0.29 9.43 28.99
CA TRP A 125 0.42 8.52 30.14
C TRP A 125 1.64 8.81 31.03
N PRO A 126 2.85 9.03 30.47
CA PRO A 126 4.01 9.45 31.27
C PRO A 126 3.79 10.76 32.02
N LEU A 127 3.10 11.72 31.40
CA LEU A 127 2.77 13.00 32.04
C LEU A 127 1.77 12.82 33.19
N ALA A 128 0.76 11.97 33.00
CA ALA A 128 -0.22 11.63 34.03
C ALA A 128 0.45 10.90 35.22
N ILE A 129 1.33 9.94 34.92
CA ILE A 129 2.13 9.24 35.94
C ILE A 129 3.00 10.25 36.69
N LEU A 130 3.70 11.15 35.98
CA LEU A 130 4.52 12.20 36.58
C LEU A 130 3.68 13.11 37.49
N ALA A 131 2.48 13.52 37.06
CA ALA A 131 1.57 14.33 37.86
C ALA A 131 1.17 13.62 39.16
N VAL A 132 0.82 12.33 39.11
CA VAL A 132 0.52 11.52 40.30
C VAL A 132 1.74 11.42 41.21
N PHE A 133 2.94 11.21 40.66
CA PHE A 133 4.18 11.19 41.42
C PHE A 133 4.45 12.52 42.12
N VAL A 134 4.27 13.65 41.45
CA VAL A 134 4.47 14.98 42.03
C VAL A 134 3.47 15.23 43.16
N ILE A 135 2.20 14.86 42.97
CA ILE A 135 1.17 14.99 44.01
C ILE A 135 1.51 14.11 45.22
N LEU A 136 1.84 12.83 45.00
CA LEU A 136 2.17 11.89 46.07
C LEU A 136 3.44 12.31 46.82
N PHE A 137 4.47 12.74 46.09
CA PHE A 137 5.70 13.27 46.67
C PHE A 137 5.42 14.52 47.52
N GLY A 138 4.60 15.45 47.02
CA GLY A 138 4.19 16.63 47.76
C GLY A 138 3.45 16.29 49.07
N VAL A 139 2.52 15.33 49.02
CA VAL A 139 1.78 14.85 50.21
C VAL A 139 2.73 14.19 51.22
N VAL A 140 3.67 13.35 50.75
CA VAL A 140 4.67 12.70 51.60
C VAL A 140 5.60 13.74 52.24
N MET A 141 6.06 14.72 51.47
CA MET A 141 6.93 15.78 51.97
C MET A 141 6.21 16.65 53.03
N ALA A 142 4.98 17.08 52.76
CA ALA A 142 4.17 17.85 53.70
C ALA A 142 3.92 17.07 55.00
N ARG A 143 3.59 15.77 54.90
CA ARG A 143 3.44 14.88 56.04
C ARG A 143 4.74 14.70 56.83
N SER A 144 5.87 14.58 56.14
CA SER A 144 7.20 14.47 56.77
C SER A 144 7.52 15.73 57.57
N ALA A 145 7.28 16.91 57.00
CA ALA A 145 7.50 18.19 57.67
C ALA A 145 6.63 18.34 58.94
N MET A 146 5.33 18.04 58.84
CA MET A 146 4.43 18.07 60.00
C MET A 146 4.83 17.07 61.09
N ARG A 147 5.27 15.86 60.72
CA ARG A 147 5.75 14.86 61.69
C ARG A 147 7.07 15.26 62.33
N SER A 148 7.98 15.90 61.58
CA SER A 148 9.24 16.41 62.11
C SER A 148 8.99 17.45 63.21
N MET A 149 8.06 18.38 62.97
CA MET A 149 7.65 19.39 63.95
C MET A 149 6.92 18.77 65.16
N ASN A 150 6.15 17.71 64.97
CA ASN A 150 5.50 17.01 66.08
C ASN A 150 6.50 16.25 66.98
N ARG A 151 7.64 15.81 66.42
CA ARG A 151 8.69 15.11 67.18
C ARG A 151 9.46 16.03 68.13
N SER A 152 9.52 17.34 67.87
CA SER A 152 10.20 18.30 68.73
C SER A 152 9.35 18.80 69.91
N LEU A 153 8.06 18.46 69.97
CA LEU A 153 7.16 18.85 71.06
C LEU A 153 7.24 17.86 72.25
N SER A 154 7.37 18.40 73.46
CA SER A 154 7.33 17.63 74.72
C SER A 154 5.99 16.87 74.89
N LYS A 155 6.05 15.64 75.45
CA LYS A 155 4.88 14.76 75.65
C LYS A 155 3.74 15.38 76.46
N SER A 156 4.03 16.33 77.35
CA SER A 156 3.04 16.99 78.22
C SER A 156 2.43 18.27 77.63
N ASN A 157 2.85 18.68 76.43
CA ASN A 157 2.48 19.99 75.89
C ASN A 157 1.03 19.99 75.31
N PRO A 158 0.15 20.92 75.71
CA PRO A 158 -1.22 21.03 75.18
C PRO A 158 -1.27 21.27 73.67
N LEU A 159 -0.20 21.83 73.08
CA LEU A 159 -0.07 22.06 71.63
C LEU A 159 -0.17 20.78 70.80
N ARG A 160 0.07 19.61 71.40
CA ARG A 160 -0.03 18.31 70.74
C ARG A 160 -1.45 17.95 70.30
N ARG A 161 -2.47 18.53 70.95
CA ARG A 161 -3.89 18.38 70.54
C ARG A 161 -4.14 19.10 69.21
N HIS A 162 -3.53 20.28 69.03
CA HIS A 162 -3.57 21.03 67.78
C HIS A 162 -2.82 20.32 66.65
N THR A 163 -1.70 19.64 66.94
CA THR A 163 -0.95 18.90 65.91
C THR A 163 -1.73 17.69 65.37
N ARG A 164 -2.50 16.99 66.23
CA ARG A 164 -3.40 15.92 65.77
C ARG A 164 -4.56 16.44 64.93
N LEU A 165 -5.12 17.59 65.31
CA LEU A 165 -6.15 18.27 64.52
C LEU A 165 -5.60 18.72 63.16
N GLN A 166 -4.39 19.26 63.11
CA GLN A 166 -3.70 19.62 61.86
C GLN A 166 -3.48 18.41 60.96
N GLU A 167 -3.07 17.26 61.51
CA GLU A 167 -2.90 16.03 60.72
C GLU A 167 -4.25 15.49 60.19
N ALA A 168 -5.32 15.57 60.99
CA ALA A 168 -6.66 15.18 60.55
C ALA A 168 -7.20 16.11 59.44
N MET A 169 -7.06 17.42 59.61
CA MET A 169 -7.47 18.41 58.61
C MET A 169 -6.70 18.24 57.30
N PHE A 170 -5.40 17.96 57.38
CA PHE A 170 -4.58 17.67 56.21
C PHE A 170 -5.13 16.48 55.42
N TRP A 171 -5.43 15.35 56.08
CA TRP A 171 -5.99 14.18 55.39
C TRP A 171 -7.40 14.41 54.85
N ILE A 172 -8.22 15.20 55.53
CA ILE A 172 -9.54 15.60 55.03
C ILE A 172 -9.42 16.39 53.73
N VAL A 173 -8.49 17.35 53.67
CA VAL A 173 -8.24 18.15 52.46
C VAL A 173 -7.69 17.29 51.33
N VAL A 174 -6.73 16.41 51.59
CA VAL A 174 -6.16 15.50 50.58
C VAL A 174 -7.21 14.52 50.05
N ALA A 175 -7.97 13.88 50.95
CA ALA A 175 -9.02 12.94 50.56
C ALA A 175 -10.18 13.64 49.84
N GLY A 176 -10.59 14.82 50.32
CA GLY A 176 -11.62 15.62 49.69
C GLY A 176 -11.24 16.11 48.30
N GLY A 177 -10.00 16.59 48.12
CA GLY A 177 -9.47 16.98 46.81
C GLY A 177 -9.39 15.80 45.84
N GLY A 178 -8.91 14.65 46.31
CA GLY A 178 -8.89 13.41 45.51
C GLY A 178 -10.29 12.93 45.12
N TYR A 179 -11.25 12.96 46.04
CA TYR A 179 -12.63 12.58 45.79
C TYR A 179 -13.36 13.56 44.87
N GLY A 180 -13.10 14.86 44.99
CA GLY A 180 -13.64 15.87 44.07
C GLY A 180 -13.12 15.69 42.65
N LEU A 181 -11.83 15.38 42.48
CA LEU A 181 -11.24 15.05 41.19
C LEU A 181 -11.82 13.74 40.63
N TYR A 182 -12.01 12.72 41.46
CA TYR A 182 -12.65 11.46 41.08
C TYR A 182 -14.07 11.70 40.57
N LEU A 183 -14.89 12.46 41.31
CA LEU A 183 -16.25 12.80 40.89
C LEU A 183 -16.27 13.54 39.54
N LEU A 184 -15.39 14.53 39.36
CA LEU A 184 -15.24 15.26 38.10
C LEU A 184 -14.89 14.32 36.94
N LEU A 185 -13.93 13.42 37.14
CA LEU A 185 -13.50 12.46 36.12
C LEU A 185 -14.57 11.41 35.80
N THR A 186 -15.43 11.05 36.76
CA THR A 186 -16.54 10.11 36.55
C THR A 186 -17.82 10.79 36.03
N SER A 187 -17.90 12.12 36.13
CA SER A 187 -19.06 12.90 35.65
C SER A 187 -18.97 13.31 34.17
N VAL A 188 -17.82 13.07 33.55
CA VAL A 188 -17.52 13.29 32.12
C VAL A 188 -17.61 11.96 31.38
#